data_AF-A0A7J4HRU0-F1
#
_entry.id   AF-A0A7J4HRU0-F1
#
_cell.length_a   1.000
_cell.length_b   1.000
_cell.length_c   1.000
_cell.angle_alpha   90.00
_cell.angle_beta   90.00
_cell.angle_gamma   90.00
#
_symmetry.space_group_name_H-M   'P 1'
#
loop_
_entity.id
_entity.type
_entity.pdbx_description
1 polymer ?
#
loop_
_entity_poly.entity_id
_entity_poly.type
_entity_poly.pdbx_seq_one_letter_code
_entity_poly.pdbx_strand_id
1 'polypeptide(L)'
;MVGFNAKIELNGKTLYVDEESGAKLLDDELFNKFIDSAKSFVLNDDGEQPGINYKEYSGLKDELKKFDIGADKELGNEWEFEVNNKSRDTIIKAFKAYKPIGHTKWTLKGDDFSITYIECGDMYDLMDGPSGSKTVDTHFIIKTKGSNLEIINSILKSYKTKTE
;
A
#
# COMPACT_ATOMS: atom_id res chain seq x y z
N MET A 1 -13.02 2.78 24.45
CA MET A 1 -13.12 1.49 23.74
C MET A 1 -12.27 1.65 22.48
N VAL A 2 -11.21 0.87 22.33
CA VAL A 2 -10.12 1.08 21.35
C VAL A 2 -10.55 0.61 19.96
N GLY A 3 -10.29 1.37 18.89
CA GLY A 3 -10.56 0.97 17.50
C GLY A 3 -9.31 0.49 16.77
N PHE A 4 -9.47 -0.48 15.87
CA PHE A 4 -8.41 -0.94 14.98
C PHE A 4 -8.83 -0.63 13.54
N ASN A 5 -7.98 0.03 12.76
CA ASN A 5 -8.27 0.42 11.37
C ASN A 5 -7.22 -0.10 10.37
N ALA A 6 -6.20 -0.83 10.85
CA ALA A 6 -5.26 -1.53 9.99
C ALA A 6 -5.04 -2.98 10.47
N LYS A 7 -5.18 -3.92 9.53
CA LYS A 7 -4.76 -5.32 9.68
C LYS A 7 -3.42 -5.49 8.95
N ILE A 8 -2.51 -6.25 9.55
CA ILE A 8 -1.20 -6.56 8.95
C ILE A 8 -0.96 -8.06 9.02
N GLU A 9 -0.76 -8.68 7.86
CA GLU A 9 -0.28 -10.04 7.69
C GLU A 9 1.22 -10.02 7.40
N LEU A 10 2.04 -10.08 8.45
CA LEU A 10 3.51 -10.08 8.36
C LEU A 10 4.06 -11.50 8.38
N ASN A 11 4.58 -11.98 7.24
CA ASN A 11 5.09 -13.34 7.07
C ASN A 11 4.09 -14.42 7.54
N GLY A 12 2.80 -14.19 7.31
CA GLY A 12 1.70 -15.07 7.73
C GLY A 12 1.27 -14.94 9.18
N LYS A 13 1.84 -14.00 9.96
CA LYS A 13 1.35 -13.64 11.30
C LYS A 13 0.44 -12.42 11.21
N THR A 14 -0.72 -12.50 11.83
CA THR A 14 -1.71 -11.42 11.87
C THR A 14 -1.48 -10.52 13.09
N LEU A 15 -1.51 -9.21 12.86
CA LEU A 15 -1.57 -8.21 13.92
C LEU A 15 -2.46 -7.04 13.49
N TYR A 16 -3.07 -6.39 14.48
CA TYR A 16 -3.96 -5.25 14.29
C TYR A 16 -3.34 -4.02 14.90
N VAL A 17 -3.40 -2.91 14.16
CA VAL A 17 -2.91 -1.62 14.61
C VAL A 17 -4.08 -0.73 15.02
N ASP A 18 -3.94 -0.13 16.19
CA ASP A 18 -4.89 0.79 16.79
C ASP A 18 -4.94 2.11 16.00
N GLU A 19 -6.15 2.58 15.70
CA GLU A 19 -6.41 3.85 15.03
C GLU A 19 -5.79 5.03 15.78
N GLU A 20 -5.88 5.04 17.12
CA GLU A 20 -5.36 6.12 17.98
C GLU A 20 -3.83 6.23 17.90
N SER A 21 -3.15 5.16 17.46
CA SER A 21 -1.70 5.17 17.25
C SER A 21 -1.28 5.69 15.87
N GLY A 22 -2.24 6.14 15.05
CA GLY A 22 -1.97 6.79 13.77
C GLY A 22 -1.85 5.85 12.58
N ALA A 23 -2.51 4.68 12.59
CA ALA A 23 -2.35 3.66 11.55
C ALA A 23 -2.59 4.15 10.10
N LYS A 24 -3.35 5.24 9.93
CA LYS A 24 -3.54 5.93 8.64
C LYS A 24 -2.26 6.49 7.99
N LEU A 25 -1.16 6.55 8.74
CA LEU A 25 0.17 7.00 8.28
C LEU A 25 1.08 5.83 7.89
N LEU A 26 0.68 4.59 8.21
CA LEU A 26 1.52 3.43 8.07
C LEU A 26 1.87 3.12 6.61
N ASP A 27 0.95 3.39 5.68
CA ASP A 27 1.18 3.23 4.25
C ASP A 27 2.28 4.18 3.75
N ASP A 28 2.23 5.46 4.14
CA ASP A 28 3.26 6.45 3.81
C ASP A 28 4.62 6.05 4.41
N GLU A 29 4.64 5.61 5.67
CA GLU A 29 5.88 5.20 6.33
C GLU A 29 6.51 3.98 5.67
N LEU A 30 5.72 2.93 5.40
CA LEU A 30 6.20 1.73 4.73
C LEU A 30 6.64 2.04 3.30
N PHE A 31 5.85 2.80 2.55
CA PHE A 31 6.20 3.15 1.18
C PHE A 31 7.51 3.94 1.12
N ASN A 32 7.61 5.05 1.86
CA ASN A 32 8.80 5.91 1.85
C ASN A 32 10.05 5.18 2.37
N LYS A 33 9.89 4.23 3.32
CA LYS A 33 11.03 3.49 3.86
C LYS A 33 11.61 2.48 2.88
N PHE A 34 10.78 1.93 2.00
CA PHE A 34 11.15 0.81 1.14
C PHE A 34 11.31 1.19 -0.34
N ILE A 35 10.86 2.37 -0.77
CA ILE A 35 10.94 2.79 -2.18
C ILE A 35 12.38 2.90 -2.71
N ASP A 36 13.36 3.18 -1.84
CA ASP A 36 14.76 3.28 -2.25
C ASP A 36 15.38 1.93 -2.66
N SER A 37 14.91 0.83 -2.04
CA SER A 37 15.40 -0.54 -2.28
C SER A 37 14.43 -1.40 -3.12
N ALA A 38 13.30 -0.83 -3.53
CA ALA A 38 12.34 -1.48 -4.39
C ALA A 38 12.88 -1.62 -5.82
N LYS A 39 12.46 -2.69 -6.49
CA LYS A 39 12.71 -2.99 -7.91
C LYS A 39 11.47 -2.73 -8.75
N SER A 40 10.29 -2.94 -8.19
CA SER A 40 9.05 -2.60 -8.87
C SER A 40 7.97 -2.08 -7.94
N PHE A 41 7.08 -1.29 -8.54
CA PHE A 41 5.88 -0.75 -7.92
C PHE A 41 4.69 -1.13 -8.78
N VAL A 42 3.70 -1.80 -8.18
CA VAL A 42 2.43 -2.15 -8.81
C VAL A 42 1.36 -1.25 -8.25
N LEU A 43 0.52 -0.70 -9.12
CA LEU A 43 -0.63 0.11 -8.74
C LEU A 43 -1.86 -0.36 -9.49
N ASN A 44 -2.97 -0.50 -8.79
CA ASN A 44 -4.26 -0.66 -9.43
C ASN A 44 -4.82 0.71 -9.87
N ASP A 45 -4.97 0.92 -11.17
CA ASP A 45 -5.62 2.08 -11.79
C ASP A 45 -7.03 1.68 -12.21
N ASP A 46 -7.99 1.79 -11.30
CA ASP A 46 -9.40 1.48 -11.55
C ASP A 46 -10.13 2.51 -12.47
N GLY A 47 -9.37 3.36 -13.16
CA GLY A 47 -9.88 4.29 -14.16
C GLY A 47 -10.42 5.61 -13.59
N GLU A 48 -11.18 6.34 -14.41
CA GLU A 48 -11.80 7.61 -14.02
C GLU A 48 -12.96 7.37 -13.04
N GLN A 49 -12.72 7.57 -11.75
CA GLN A 49 -13.82 7.61 -10.76
C GLN A 49 -14.47 9.00 -10.72
N PRO A 50 -15.81 9.08 -10.51
CA PRO A 50 -16.50 10.36 -10.34
C PRO A 50 -15.90 11.18 -9.19
N GLY A 51 -15.57 12.45 -9.44
CA GLY A 51 -14.99 13.36 -8.43
C GLY A 51 -13.46 13.46 -8.46
N ILE A 52 -12.79 12.71 -9.34
CA ILE A 52 -11.33 12.77 -9.50
C ILE A 52 -10.98 13.62 -10.72
N ASN A 53 -10.21 14.68 -10.51
CA ASN A 53 -9.76 15.55 -11.60
C ASN A 53 -8.60 14.92 -12.36
N TYR A 54 -8.92 13.97 -13.24
CA TYR A 54 -7.96 13.19 -14.03
C TYR A 54 -7.03 14.02 -14.93
N LYS A 55 -7.30 15.33 -15.13
CA LYS A 55 -6.43 16.22 -15.90
C LYS A 55 -5.06 16.47 -15.26
N GLU A 56 -4.94 16.41 -13.93
CA GLU A 56 -3.63 16.46 -13.26
C GLU A 56 -2.89 15.11 -13.36
N TYR A 57 -3.66 14.02 -13.48
CA TYR A 57 -3.15 12.64 -13.54
C TYR A 57 -2.73 12.21 -14.94
N SER A 58 -3.29 12.81 -16.00
CA SER A 58 -2.97 12.44 -17.38
C SER A 58 -1.49 12.64 -17.70
N GLY A 59 -0.89 13.75 -17.25
CA GLY A 59 0.56 13.98 -17.36
C GLY A 59 1.38 12.98 -16.56
N LEU A 60 0.92 12.61 -15.35
CA LEU A 60 1.59 11.65 -14.49
C LEU A 60 1.54 10.22 -15.06
N LYS A 61 0.41 9.83 -15.65
CA LYS A 61 0.23 8.53 -16.31
C LYS A 61 1.17 8.40 -17.51
N ASP A 62 1.33 9.46 -18.30
CA ASP A 62 2.28 9.46 -19.41
C ASP A 62 3.75 9.45 -18.97
N GLU A 63 4.08 10.03 -17.81
CA GLU A 63 5.40 9.87 -17.20
C GLU A 63 5.63 8.44 -16.68
N LEU A 64 4.64 7.82 -16.03
CA LEU A 64 4.73 6.45 -15.50
C LEU A 64 4.87 5.40 -16.61
N LYS A 65 4.18 5.56 -17.75
CA LYS A 65 4.28 4.66 -18.92
C LYS A 65 5.71 4.45 -19.42
N LYS A 66 6.61 5.41 -19.19
CA LYS A 66 8.03 5.31 -19.60
C LYS A 66 8.79 4.23 -18.82
N PHE A 67 8.25 3.81 -17.67
CA PHE A 67 8.85 2.85 -16.75
C PHE A 67 8.00 1.58 -16.59
N ASP A 68 6.95 1.43 -17.41
CA ASP A 68 6.08 0.26 -17.41
C ASP A 68 6.87 -1.01 -17.80
N ILE A 69 6.77 -2.02 -16.95
CA ILE A 69 7.36 -3.37 -17.11
C ILE A 69 6.30 -4.48 -17.01
N GLY A 70 5.01 -4.12 -16.96
CA GLY A 70 3.91 -5.07 -16.88
C GLY A 70 3.85 -5.98 -18.11
N ALA A 71 3.85 -7.29 -17.88
CA ALA A 71 3.89 -8.29 -18.95
C ALA A 71 2.54 -8.54 -19.64
N ASP A 72 1.42 -8.11 -19.03
CA ASP A 72 0.08 -8.38 -19.53
C ASP A 72 -0.81 -7.13 -19.38
N LYS A 73 -1.17 -6.54 -20.53
CA LYS A 73 -2.03 -5.35 -20.61
C LYS A 73 -3.49 -5.71 -20.89
N GLU A 74 -3.81 -6.99 -21.02
CA GLU A 74 -5.08 -7.43 -21.59
C GLU A 74 -6.17 -7.75 -20.56
N LEU A 75 -5.83 -7.91 -19.27
CA LEU A 75 -6.79 -8.38 -18.26
C LEU A 75 -6.75 -7.70 -16.88
N GLY A 76 -5.95 -6.64 -16.67
CA GLY A 76 -5.81 -6.02 -15.34
C GLY A 76 -5.73 -4.50 -15.37
N ASN A 77 -6.40 -3.89 -14.39
CA ASN A 77 -6.18 -2.49 -14.00
C ASN A 77 -4.84 -2.32 -13.24
N GLU A 78 -4.06 -3.39 -13.03
CA GLU A 78 -2.77 -3.34 -12.34
C GLU A 78 -1.62 -3.02 -13.29
N TRP A 79 -0.87 -1.96 -12.98
CA TRP A 79 0.27 -1.51 -13.75
C TRP A 79 1.54 -1.69 -12.92
N GLU A 80 2.54 -2.39 -13.46
CA GLU A 80 3.82 -2.61 -12.81
C GLU A 80 4.90 -1.73 -13.43
N PHE A 81 5.58 -0.95 -12.60
CA PHE A 81 6.61 0.00 -13.00
C PHE A 81 7.96 -0.39 -12.41
N GLU A 82 9.03 -0.26 -13.19
CA GLU A 82 10.40 -0.39 -12.70
C GLU A 82 10.72 0.76 -11.73
N VAL A 83 11.22 0.42 -10.54
CA VAL A 83 11.73 1.39 -9.57
C VAL A 83 13.24 1.49 -9.73
N ASN A 84 13.70 2.67 -10.14
CA ASN A 84 15.11 3.01 -10.28
C ASN A 84 15.32 4.52 -10.02
N ASN A 85 16.56 5.00 -10.09
CA ASN A 85 16.88 6.41 -9.81
C ASN A 85 16.21 7.43 -10.75
N LYS A 86 15.69 7.01 -11.91
CA LYS A 86 14.99 7.87 -12.87
C LYS A 86 13.47 7.86 -12.67
N SER A 87 12.90 6.78 -12.15
CA SER A 87 11.46 6.61 -11.97
C SER A 87 10.97 6.92 -10.55
N ARG A 88 11.87 6.89 -9.54
CA ARG A 88 11.50 7.00 -8.12
C ARG A 88 10.65 8.23 -7.80
N ASP A 89 11.05 9.40 -8.27
CA ASP A 89 10.32 10.65 -8.01
C ASP A 89 8.92 10.63 -8.62
N THR A 90 8.79 10.10 -9.85
CA THR A 90 7.49 9.93 -10.52
C THR A 90 6.62 8.93 -9.77
N ILE A 91 7.19 7.83 -9.28
CA ILE A 91 6.48 6.80 -8.51
C ILE A 91 6.01 7.34 -7.15
N ILE A 92 6.81 8.15 -6.46
CA ILE A 92 6.39 8.83 -5.21
C ILE A 92 5.23 9.78 -5.48
N LYS A 93 5.28 10.55 -6.58
CA LYS A 93 4.16 11.42 -7.00
C LYS A 93 2.91 10.59 -7.28
N ALA A 94 3.05 9.47 -7.98
CA ALA A 94 1.96 8.55 -8.27
C ALA A 94 1.32 8.00 -6.99
N PHE A 95 2.12 7.44 -6.09
CA PHE A 95 1.62 6.96 -4.80
C PHE A 95 0.80 8.01 -4.05
N LYS A 96 1.32 9.25 -3.93
CA LYS A 96 0.62 10.34 -3.25
C LYS A 96 -0.64 10.80 -3.96
N ALA A 97 -0.63 10.80 -5.29
CA ALA A 97 -1.76 11.22 -6.10
C ALA A 97 -2.88 10.18 -6.07
N TYR A 98 -2.55 8.89 -6.07
CA TYR A 98 -3.55 7.81 -6.08
C TYR A 98 -4.10 7.47 -4.69
N LYS A 99 -3.37 7.75 -3.60
CA LYS A 99 -3.83 7.48 -2.22
C LYS A 99 -5.24 8.02 -1.88
N PRO A 100 -5.68 9.23 -2.28
CA PRO A 100 -6.99 9.76 -1.93
C PRO A 100 -8.16 9.19 -2.75
N ILE A 101 -7.90 8.33 -3.73
CA ILE A 101 -8.87 7.91 -4.76
C ILE A 101 -9.88 6.87 -4.24
N GLY A 102 -9.64 6.27 -3.07
CA GLY A 102 -10.47 5.17 -2.57
C GLY A 102 -10.22 3.88 -3.35
N HIS A 103 -10.36 2.72 -2.70
CA HIS A 103 -10.11 1.39 -3.30
C HIS A 103 -8.68 1.19 -3.84
N THR A 104 -7.73 1.96 -3.34
CA THR A 104 -6.36 1.88 -3.81
C THR A 104 -5.75 0.54 -3.39
N LYS A 105 -5.23 -0.19 -4.37
CA LYS A 105 -4.34 -1.33 -4.13
C LYS A 105 -2.99 -1.03 -4.74
N TRP A 106 -1.93 -1.19 -3.95
CA TRP A 106 -0.57 -1.08 -4.46
C TRP A 106 0.34 -2.15 -3.87
N THR A 107 1.39 -2.51 -4.60
CA THR A 107 2.42 -3.44 -4.14
C THR A 107 3.80 -2.89 -4.43
N LEU A 108 4.67 -2.86 -3.44
CA LEU A 108 6.09 -2.54 -3.58
C LEU A 108 6.92 -3.81 -3.44
N LYS A 109 7.75 -4.13 -4.44
CA LYS A 109 8.57 -5.36 -4.46
C LYS A 109 10.05 -5.01 -4.50
N GLY A 110 10.83 -5.64 -3.64
CA GLY A 110 12.30 -5.67 -3.72
C GLY A 110 12.81 -7.11 -3.75
N ASP A 111 14.12 -7.30 -3.62
CA ASP A 111 14.73 -8.65 -3.63
C ASP A 111 14.25 -9.53 -2.49
N ASP A 112 14.14 -8.95 -1.31
CA ASP A 112 13.89 -9.66 -0.06
C ASP A 112 12.62 -9.18 0.65
N PHE A 113 11.77 -8.42 -0.05
CA PHE A 113 10.49 -7.96 0.50
C PHE A 113 9.41 -7.79 -0.58
N SER A 114 8.16 -7.90 -0.14
CA SER A 114 6.96 -7.50 -0.86
C SER A 114 5.99 -6.90 0.15
N ILE A 115 5.56 -5.66 -0.08
CA ILE A 115 4.58 -4.96 0.76
C ILE A 115 3.39 -4.66 -0.14
N THR A 116 2.24 -5.28 0.15
CA THR A 116 0.98 -4.99 -0.52
C THR A 116 0.07 -4.24 0.44
N TYR A 117 -0.49 -3.15 -0.02
CA TYR A 117 -1.54 -2.39 0.63
C TYR A 117 -2.85 -2.57 -0.14
N ILE A 118 -3.93 -2.71 0.62
CA ILE A 118 -5.30 -2.77 0.12
C ILE A 118 -6.14 -1.83 0.98
N GLU A 119 -6.75 -0.84 0.34
CA GLU A 119 -7.79 -0.02 0.95
C GLU A 119 -9.11 -0.80 0.96
N CYS A 120 -9.56 -1.15 2.16
CA CYS A 120 -10.82 -1.80 2.40
C CYS A 120 -11.88 -0.71 2.61
N GLY A 121 -12.37 -0.08 1.54
CA GLY A 121 -13.48 0.88 1.64
C GLY A 121 -14.77 0.24 2.21
N ASP A 122 -15.87 0.99 2.22
CA ASP A 122 -17.21 0.57 2.74
C ASP A 122 -17.77 -0.75 2.16
N MET A 123 -17.11 -1.34 1.15
CA MET A 123 -17.53 -2.58 0.49
C MET A 123 -17.10 -3.88 1.17
N TYR A 124 -16.27 -3.82 2.22
CA TYR A 124 -15.88 -5.02 2.97
C TYR A 124 -16.43 -5.00 4.40
N ASP A 125 -17.75 -5.14 4.52
CA ASP A 125 -18.50 -5.52 5.74
C ASP A 125 -18.09 -6.89 6.34
N LEU A 126 -16.97 -7.48 5.88
CA LEU A 126 -16.63 -8.90 6.02
C LEU A 126 -15.17 -9.20 6.37
N MET A 127 -14.36 -8.22 6.78
CA MET A 127 -13.00 -8.51 7.25
C MET A 127 -13.02 -8.81 8.75
N ASP A 128 -12.68 -10.05 9.11
CA ASP A 128 -12.47 -10.49 10.49
C ASP A 128 -11.50 -9.53 11.21
N GLY A 129 -12.00 -8.96 12.31
CA GLY A 129 -11.23 -8.18 13.27
C GLY A 129 -11.64 -8.58 14.69
N PRO A 130 -10.81 -8.33 15.72
CA PRO A 130 -11.14 -8.67 17.09
C PRO A 130 -12.50 -8.07 17.48
N SER A 131 -13.43 -8.94 17.90
CA SER A 131 -14.86 -8.67 18.04
C SER A 131 -15.20 -7.33 18.73
N GLY A 132 -15.82 -6.42 17.97
CA GLY A 132 -16.24 -5.11 18.46
C GLY A 132 -16.41 -4.06 17.36
N SER A 133 -17.41 -4.23 16.48
CA SER A 133 -18.05 -3.18 15.65
C SER A 133 -17.18 -2.06 15.03
N LYS A 134 -15.97 -2.34 14.55
CA LYS A 134 -15.14 -1.33 13.86
C LYS A 134 -14.46 -1.95 12.65
N THR A 135 -14.59 -1.26 11.52
CA THR A 135 -14.15 -1.67 10.19
C THR A 135 -12.63 -1.56 10.09
N VAL A 136 -11.97 -2.60 9.57
CA VAL A 136 -10.57 -2.50 9.15
C VAL A 136 -10.58 -1.77 7.81
N ASP A 137 -10.14 -0.51 7.81
CA ASP A 137 -10.10 0.32 6.59
C ASP A 137 -8.92 -0.02 5.68
N THR A 138 -7.87 -0.63 6.23
CA THR A 138 -6.64 -0.92 5.50
C THR A 138 -6.09 -2.29 5.84
N HIS A 139 -5.58 -2.99 4.82
CA HIS A 139 -4.95 -4.29 4.98
C HIS A 139 -3.57 -4.29 4.33
N PHE A 140 -2.56 -4.64 5.11
CA PHE A 140 -1.20 -4.84 4.65
C PHE A 140 -0.86 -6.33 4.61
N ILE A 141 -0.38 -6.81 3.46
CA ILE A 141 0.21 -8.14 3.33
C ILE A 141 1.70 -7.95 3.09
N ILE A 142 2.51 -8.38 4.05
CA ILE A 142 3.95 -8.11 4.06
C ILE A 142 4.71 -9.44 4.10
N LYS A 143 5.49 -9.70 3.06
CA LYS A 143 6.46 -10.80 3.01
C LYS A 143 7.85 -10.21 3.03
N THR A 144 8.69 -10.58 3.99
CA THR A 144 10.01 -9.96 4.17
C THR A 144 10.97 -10.88 4.92
N LYS A 145 12.27 -10.68 4.80
CA LYS A 145 13.30 -11.39 5.56
C LYS A 145 14.51 -10.50 5.83
N GLY A 146 15.42 -10.97 6.67
CA GLY A 146 16.69 -10.28 6.96
C GLY A 146 16.48 -8.89 7.57
N SER A 147 17.34 -7.93 7.20
CA SER A 147 17.31 -6.56 7.72
C SER A 147 16.01 -5.81 7.44
N ASN A 148 15.29 -6.14 6.37
CA ASN A 148 14.00 -5.54 6.05
C ASN A 148 12.92 -5.91 7.08
N LEU A 149 12.96 -7.12 7.64
CA LEU A 149 12.06 -7.52 8.71
C LEU A 149 12.33 -6.71 10.00
N GLU A 150 13.59 -6.42 10.30
CA GLU A 150 13.96 -5.59 11.46
C GLU A 150 13.43 -4.16 11.31
N ILE A 151 13.53 -3.59 10.10
CA ILE A 151 12.97 -2.27 9.78
C ILE A 151 11.45 -2.25 9.97
N ILE A 152 10.73 -3.24 9.42
CA ILE A 152 9.27 -3.34 9.58
C ILE A 152 8.90 -3.47 11.06
N ASN A 153 9.57 -4.36 11.81
CA ASN A 153 9.33 -4.49 13.25
C ASN A 153 9.63 -3.19 14.01
N SER A 154 10.64 -2.41 13.59
CA SER A 154 10.94 -1.12 14.19
C SER A 154 9.84 -0.09 13.93
N ILE A 155 9.27 -0.07 12.72
CA ILE A 155 8.10 0.77 12.39
C ILE A 155 6.93 0.34 13.27
N LEU A 156 6.57 -0.95 13.27
CA LEU A 156 5.40 -1.44 14.01
C LEU A 156 5.48 -1.22 15.53
N LYS A 157 6.69 -1.12 16.11
CA LYS A 157 6.88 -0.81 17.54
C LYS A 157 6.42 0.60 17.94
N SER A 158 6.34 1.56 17.02
CA SER A 158 5.79 2.89 17.33
C SER A 158 4.27 2.90 17.42
N TYR A 159 3.63 1.81 17.03
CA TYR A 159 2.18 1.66 17.00
C TYR A 159 1.69 0.79 18.15
N LYS A 160 0.45 1.03 18.57
CA LYS A 160 -0.21 0.17 19.55
C LYS A 160 -0.82 -1.01 18.80
N THR A 161 -0.25 -2.19 19.01
CA THR A 161 -0.62 -3.40 18.26
C THR A 161 -1.28 -4.45 19.14
N LYS A 162 -2.18 -5.25 18.57
CA LYS A 162 -2.70 -6.49 19.16
C LYS A 162 -2.42 -7.66 18.21
N THR A 163 -1.86 -8.75 18.74
CA THR A 163 -1.63 -9.99 17.98
C THR A 163 -2.78 -10.97 18.20
N GLU A 164 -3.07 -11.78 17.18
CA GLU A 164 -3.88 -13.01 17.32
C GLU A 164 -3.06 -14.21 17.82
#